data_AF-A0A3N7H1N5-F1
#
_entry.id   AF-A0A3N7H1N5-F1
#
_cell.length_a   1.000
_cell.length_b   1.000
_cell.length_c   1.000
_cell.angle_alpha   90.00
_cell.angle_beta   90.00
_cell.angle_gamma   90.00
#
_symmetry.space_group_name_H-M   'P 1'
#
loop_
_entity.id
_entity.type
_entity.pdbx_description
1 polymer ?
#
loop_
_entity_poly.entity_id
_entity_poly.type
_entity_poly.pdbx_seq_one_letter_code
_entity_poly.pdbx_strand_id
1 'polypeptide(L)'
;GQIPNIISGLNLGLNYKGFDLAASFQGAFGYYKRVSLGSFTQTFFDNRWTAENNNAQALIPRLGGASTNGLLSDRNFIKSDYLRLRSIAVGYSLPTSLLSPVHIREARIYIGGTNLFTLSELNKLDLDPESPYTIQDGQPTTSYYPQQKTIMLGVNISL
;
A
#
# COMPACT_ATOMS: atom_id res chain seq x y z
N GLY A 1 -13.06 4.45 -14.63
CA GLY A 1 -14.13 4.40 -13.60
C GLY A 1 -13.51 4.26 -12.23
N GLN A 2 -14.31 4.34 -11.17
CA GLN A 2 -13.83 4.19 -9.77
C GLN A 2 -13.70 2.73 -9.34
N ILE A 3 -14.29 1.82 -10.10
CA ILE A 3 -14.22 0.38 -9.88
C ILE A 3 -13.00 -0.16 -10.63
N PRO A 4 -12.14 -0.98 -9.99
CA PRO A 4 -11.06 -1.70 -10.66
C PRO A 4 -11.59 -2.58 -11.78
N ASN A 5 -10.98 -2.45 -12.96
CA ASN A 5 -11.29 -3.31 -14.10
C ASN A 5 -10.63 -4.68 -13.92
N ILE A 6 -9.47 -4.72 -13.26
CA ILE A 6 -8.67 -5.92 -13.05
C ILE A 6 -8.34 -6.01 -11.56
N ILE A 7 -8.67 -7.13 -10.95
CA ILE A 7 -8.21 -7.51 -9.61
C ILE A 7 -7.36 -8.75 -9.80
N SER A 8 -6.14 -8.74 -9.26
CA SER A 8 -5.19 -9.84 -9.41
C SER A 8 -4.53 -10.16 -8.08
N GLY A 9 -4.19 -11.42 -7.89
CA GLY A 9 -3.45 -11.90 -6.73
C GLY A 9 -2.40 -12.90 -7.18
N LEU A 10 -1.24 -12.87 -6.52
CA LEU A 10 -0.15 -13.80 -6.77
C LEU A 10 0.34 -14.34 -5.43
N ASN A 11 0.31 -15.66 -5.26
CA ASN A 11 0.90 -16.33 -4.10
C ASN A 11 2.17 -17.05 -4.56
N LEU A 12 3.30 -16.72 -3.94
CA LEU A 12 4.59 -17.33 -4.17
C LEU A 12 4.93 -18.22 -2.98
N GLY A 13 5.22 -19.48 -3.26
CA GLY A 13 5.72 -20.45 -2.29
C GLY A 13 7.03 -21.02 -2.79
N LEU A 14 8.10 -20.89 -1.99
CA LEU A 14 9.41 -21.48 -2.28
C LEU A 14 9.82 -22.31 -1.07
N ASN A 15 10.28 -23.54 -1.30
CA ASN A 15 10.86 -24.39 -0.27
C ASN A 15 12.21 -24.92 -0.74
N TYR A 16 13.26 -24.72 0.05
CA TYR A 16 14.60 -25.17 -0.29
C TYR A 16 15.42 -25.50 0.96
N LYS A 17 15.83 -26.77 1.12
CA LYS A 17 16.72 -27.25 2.19
C LYS A 17 16.35 -26.75 3.61
N GLY A 18 15.06 -26.79 3.94
CA GLY A 18 14.54 -26.34 5.23
C GLY A 18 14.22 -24.85 5.30
N PHE A 19 14.60 -24.05 4.30
CA PHE A 19 14.06 -22.70 4.14
C PHE A 19 12.71 -22.76 3.46
N ASP A 20 11.76 -21.99 3.97
CA ASP A 20 10.47 -21.75 3.36
C ASP A 20 10.25 -20.25 3.18
N LEU A 21 9.64 -19.88 2.06
CA LEU A 21 9.21 -18.52 1.78
C LEU A 21 7.78 -18.57 1.25
N ALA A 22 6.92 -17.79 1.89
CA ALA A 22 5.53 -17.59 1.48
C ALA A 22 5.30 -16.09 1.32
N ALA A 23 4.96 -15.65 0.11
CA ALA A 23 4.63 -14.25 -0.16
C ALA A 23 3.30 -14.16 -0.90
N SER A 24 2.45 -13.22 -0.48
CA SER A 24 1.16 -12.94 -1.11
C SER A 24 1.11 -11.51 -1.60
N PHE A 25 0.89 -11.35 -2.90
CA PHE A 25 0.69 -10.06 -3.56
C PHE A 25 -0.77 -9.92 -3.97
N GLN A 26 -1.30 -8.72 -3.84
CA GLN A 26 -2.60 -8.34 -4.36
C GLN A 26 -2.45 -7.04 -5.16
N GLY A 27 -3.12 -6.96 -6.30
CA GLY A 27 -3.19 -5.73 -7.07
C GLY A 27 -4.58 -5.45 -7.61
N ALA A 28 -4.86 -4.18 -7.83
CA ALA A 28 -6.04 -3.70 -8.52
C ALA A 28 -5.63 -2.67 -9.56
N PHE A 29 -6.15 -2.78 -10.79
CA PHE A 29 -5.71 -1.99 -11.94
C PHE A 29 -6.90 -1.50 -12.77
N GLY A 30 -6.66 -0.41 -13.51
CA GLY A 30 -7.61 0.18 -14.44
C GLY A 30 -8.63 1.11 -13.79
N TYR A 31 -8.30 1.73 -12.65
CA TYR A 31 -9.24 2.62 -11.97
C TYR A 31 -8.63 3.95 -11.54
N TYR A 32 -9.54 4.91 -11.34
CA TYR A 32 -9.22 6.28 -11.00
C TYR A 32 -10.03 6.69 -9.78
N LYS A 33 -9.39 7.37 -8.83
CA LYS A 33 -10.08 8.01 -7.72
C LYS A 33 -10.03 9.51 -7.91
N ARG A 34 -11.16 10.15 -7.61
CA ARG A 34 -11.17 11.59 -7.43
C ARG A 34 -10.47 11.90 -6.10
N VAL A 35 -9.40 12.68 -6.15
CA VAL A 35 -8.63 13.11 -4.98
C VAL A 35 -9.00 14.56 -4.67
N SER A 36 -9.28 14.81 -3.40
CA SER A 36 -9.40 16.16 -2.85
C SER A 36 -8.52 16.24 -1.61
N LEU A 37 -7.37 16.91 -1.72
CA LEU A 37 -6.52 17.11 -0.55
C LEU A 37 -7.14 18.19 0.33
N GLY A 38 -7.28 17.89 1.63
CA GLY A 38 -7.73 18.87 2.60
C GLY A 38 -6.80 20.10 2.61
N SER A 39 -7.41 21.29 2.65
CA SER A 39 -6.65 22.53 2.87
C SER A 39 -5.87 22.43 4.18
N PHE A 40 -4.66 23.01 4.22
CA PHE A 40 -3.77 23.05 5.39
C PHE A 40 -3.00 21.75 5.73
N THR A 41 -2.94 20.77 4.83
CA THR A 41 -2.03 19.61 4.99
C THR A 41 -0.66 19.88 4.38
N GLN A 42 0.38 19.21 4.87
CA GLN A 42 1.73 19.29 4.28
C GLN A 42 1.70 18.81 2.82
N THR A 43 1.02 17.70 2.55
CA THR A 43 0.82 17.17 1.18
C THR A 43 0.15 18.19 0.25
N PHE A 44 -0.82 18.97 0.75
CA PHE A 44 -1.43 20.07 -0.02
C PHE A 44 -0.41 21.18 -0.31
N PHE A 45 0.40 21.57 0.67
CA PHE A 45 1.43 22.60 0.49
C PHE A 45 2.47 22.16 -0.54
N ASP A 46 2.98 20.93 -0.45
CA ASP A 46 4.05 20.42 -1.30
C ASP A 46 3.59 20.17 -2.76
N ASN A 47 2.30 19.86 -2.96
CA ASN A 47 1.74 19.61 -4.29
C ASN A 47 1.07 20.84 -4.93
N ARG A 48 1.25 22.04 -4.36
CA ARG A 48 0.76 23.29 -4.93
C ARG A 48 1.60 23.77 -6.09
N TRP A 49 0.95 24.40 -7.06
CA TRP A 49 1.66 25.14 -8.10
C TRP A 49 2.46 26.30 -7.49
N THR A 50 3.74 26.39 -7.82
CA THR A 50 4.60 27.55 -7.53
C THR A 50 5.32 28.00 -8.79
N ALA A 51 5.87 29.21 -8.78
CA ALA A 51 6.67 29.70 -9.90
C ALA A 51 7.94 28.86 -10.10
N GLU A 52 8.53 28.30 -9.02
CA GLU A 52 9.65 27.36 -9.14
C GLU A 52 9.22 25.98 -9.62
N ASN A 53 8.01 25.53 -9.26
CA ASN A 53 7.43 24.25 -9.67
C ASN A 53 6.26 24.47 -10.64
N ASN A 54 6.58 24.93 -11.85
CA ASN A 54 5.64 25.31 -12.90
C ASN A 54 4.99 24.11 -13.62
N ASN A 55 4.35 23.23 -12.85
CA ASN A 55 3.66 22.07 -13.38
C ASN A 55 2.22 22.43 -13.79
N ALA A 56 1.94 22.45 -15.10
CA ALA A 56 0.61 22.71 -15.63
C ALA A 56 -0.46 21.69 -15.18
N GLN A 57 -0.05 20.52 -14.69
CA GLN A 57 -0.89 19.45 -14.15
C GLN A 57 -0.82 19.36 -12.62
N ALA A 58 -0.40 20.43 -11.94
CA ALA A 58 -0.39 20.45 -10.48
C ALA A 58 -1.79 20.16 -9.92
N LEU A 59 -1.86 19.18 -9.01
CA LEU A 59 -3.11 18.76 -8.37
C LEU A 59 -3.76 19.92 -7.61
N ILE A 60 -2.93 20.75 -6.97
CA ILE A 60 -3.37 21.96 -6.29
C ILE A 60 -3.00 23.19 -7.15
N PRO A 61 -4.00 23.91 -7.69
CA PRO A 61 -3.77 25.09 -8.51
C PRO A 61 -3.20 26.24 -7.66
N ARG A 62 -2.69 27.28 -8.33
CA ARG A 62 -2.12 28.47 -7.69
C ARG A 62 -3.04 29.02 -6.60
N LEU A 63 -2.50 29.21 -5.39
CA LEU A 63 -3.21 29.84 -4.29
C LEU A 63 -3.63 31.28 -4.66
N GLY A 64 -4.90 31.62 -4.41
CA GLY A 64 -5.49 32.90 -4.83
C GLY A 64 -5.77 33.02 -6.34
N GLY A 65 -5.80 31.90 -7.07
CA GLY A 65 -6.19 31.85 -8.48
C GLY A 65 -7.69 32.06 -8.72
N ALA A 66 -8.14 31.80 -9.95
CA ALA A 66 -9.53 31.96 -10.36
C ALA A 66 -10.51 31.11 -9.50
N SER A 67 -11.73 31.62 -9.27
CA SER A 67 -12.78 30.91 -8.53
C SER A 67 -13.20 29.58 -9.17
N THR A 68 -12.97 29.43 -10.48
CA THR A 68 -13.21 28.20 -11.24
C THR A 68 -12.20 27.08 -10.96
N ASN A 69 -11.09 27.38 -10.27
CA ASN A 69 -10.06 26.39 -9.94
C ASN A 69 -10.55 25.28 -9.01
N GLY A 70 -11.60 25.53 -8.22
CA GLY A 70 -12.21 24.53 -7.34
C GLY A 70 -13.30 23.68 -8.00
N LEU A 71 -13.62 23.93 -9.29
CA LEU A 71 -14.62 23.15 -10.00
C LEU A 71 -14.11 21.75 -10.34
N LEU A 72 -15.03 20.79 -10.33
CA LEU A 72 -14.77 19.41 -10.70
C LEU A 72 -14.19 19.35 -12.12
N SER A 73 -13.08 18.64 -12.27
CA SER A 73 -12.44 18.42 -13.56
C SER A 73 -11.63 17.12 -13.55
N ASP A 74 -11.24 16.67 -14.75
CA ASP A 74 -10.43 15.46 -14.93
C ASP A 74 -9.08 15.54 -14.19
N ARG A 75 -8.60 16.76 -13.90
CA ARG A 75 -7.38 17.02 -13.10
C ARG A 75 -7.44 16.38 -11.71
N ASN A 76 -8.65 16.21 -11.17
CA ASN A 76 -8.84 15.65 -9.84
C ASN A 76 -8.89 14.12 -9.85
N PHE A 77 -8.88 13.47 -11.02
CA PHE A 77 -8.90 12.02 -11.14
C PHE A 77 -7.48 11.49 -11.28
N ILE A 78 -7.02 10.78 -10.25
CA ILE A 78 -5.69 10.19 -10.21
C ILE A 78 -5.81 8.69 -10.39
N LYS A 79 -4.98 8.15 -11.28
CA LYS A 79 -4.88 6.72 -11.50
C LYS A 79 -4.49 6.06 -10.19
N SER A 80 -5.30 5.11 -9.76
CA SER A 80 -5.26 4.53 -8.42
C SER A 80 -4.76 3.09 -8.40
N ASP A 81 -4.24 2.62 -9.53
CA ASP A 81 -3.64 1.30 -9.68
C ASP A 81 -2.64 1.04 -8.54
N TYR A 82 -2.71 -0.16 -7.97
CA TYR A 82 -1.78 -0.55 -6.94
C TYR A 82 -1.40 -2.02 -7.01
N LEU A 83 -0.20 -2.32 -6.52
CA LEU A 83 0.30 -3.65 -6.20
C LEU A 83 0.83 -3.64 -4.77
N ARG A 84 0.26 -4.46 -3.91
CA ARG A 84 0.57 -4.56 -2.48
C ARG A 84 1.09 -5.95 -2.14
N LEU A 85 2.19 -5.99 -1.39
CA LEU A 85 2.65 -7.19 -0.70
C LEU A 85 1.83 -7.32 0.60
N ARG A 86 0.80 -8.17 0.55
CA ARG A 86 -0.12 -8.41 1.66
C ARG A 86 0.54 -9.10 2.82
N SER A 87 1.29 -10.15 2.53
CA SER A 87 2.06 -10.88 3.52
C SER A 87 3.34 -11.42 2.90
N ILE A 88 4.38 -11.47 3.71
CA ILE A 88 5.58 -12.25 3.42
C ILE A 88 6.00 -12.94 4.71
N ALA A 89 6.39 -14.19 4.60
CA ALA A 89 6.97 -14.97 5.68
C ALA A 89 8.16 -15.75 5.12
N VAL A 90 9.25 -15.73 5.87
CA VAL A 90 10.45 -16.51 5.61
C VAL A 90 10.71 -17.33 6.86
N GLY A 91 10.71 -18.65 6.71
CA GLY A 91 10.99 -19.59 7.77
C GLY A 91 12.22 -20.43 7.48
N TYR A 92 12.80 -20.95 8.56
CA TYR A 92 13.80 -21.99 8.52
C TYR A 92 13.48 -23.07 9.54
N SER A 93 13.28 -24.29 9.04
CA SER A 93 13.15 -25.49 9.85
C SER A 93 14.53 -26.08 10.13
N LEU A 94 14.84 -26.22 11.41
CA LEU A 94 16.10 -26.77 11.89
C LEU A 94 16.20 -28.28 11.52
N PRO A 95 17.38 -28.75 11.07
CA PRO A 95 17.57 -30.15 10.74
C PRO A 95 17.44 -31.04 11.99
N THR A 96 16.83 -32.20 11.81
CA THR A 96 16.56 -33.18 12.88
C THR A 96 17.82 -33.66 13.61
N SER A 97 18.98 -33.65 12.94
CA SER A 97 20.27 -33.99 13.55
C SER A 97 20.70 -33.04 14.67
N LEU A 98 20.28 -31.77 14.62
CA LEU A 98 20.55 -30.79 15.68
C LEU A 98 19.52 -30.86 16.82
N LEU A 99 18.32 -31.41 16.54
CA LEU A 99 17.20 -31.45 17.47
C LEU A 99 17.12 -32.76 18.26
N SER A 100 17.72 -33.85 17.76
CA SER A 100 17.69 -35.16 18.42
C SER A 100 18.31 -35.18 19.84
N PRO A 101 19.40 -34.45 20.16
CA PRO A 101 19.99 -34.49 21.51
C PRO A 101 19.10 -33.82 22.57
N VAL A 102 18.23 -32.90 22.14
CA VAL A 102 17.33 -32.13 23.00
C VAL A 102 15.90 -32.68 22.99
N HIS A 103 15.66 -33.85 22.39
CA HIS A 103 14.35 -34.51 22.30
C HIS A 103 13.25 -33.66 21.67
N ILE A 104 13.59 -32.80 20.69
CA ILE A 104 12.63 -31.97 19.94
C ILE A 104 12.38 -32.62 18.58
N ARG A 105 11.11 -32.73 18.15
CA ARG A 105 10.74 -33.28 16.83
C ARG A 105 10.95 -32.28 15.71
N GLU A 106 10.47 -31.07 15.90
CA GLU A 106 10.55 -30.02 14.89
C GLU A 106 10.71 -28.66 15.58
N ALA A 107 11.62 -27.83 15.06
CA ALA A 107 11.75 -26.45 15.46
C ALA A 107 11.88 -25.59 14.21
N ARG A 108 11.01 -24.58 14.08
CA ARG A 108 10.99 -23.64 12.97
C ARG A 108 11.03 -22.22 13.49
N ILE A 109 11.97 -21.44 12.98
CA ILE A 109 12.06 -20.01 13.25
C ILE A 109 11.50 -19.31 12.01
N TYR A 110 10.61 -18.34 12.19
CA TYR A 110 10.05 -17.58 11.08
C TYR A 110 10.02 -16.09 11.39
N ILE A 111 10.28 -15.30 10.35
CA ILE A 111 10.08 -13.87 10.34
C ILE A 111 9.10 -13.55 9.22
N GLY A 112 8.10 -12.74 9.50
CA GLY A 112 7.13 -12.35 8.51
C GLY A 112 6.56 -10.97 8.78
N GLY A 113 5.81 -10.45 7.83
CA GLY A 113 5.14 -9.18 7.99
C GLY A 113 4.01 -8.99 7.01
N THR A 114 3.14 -8.04 7.32
CA THR A 114 1.96 -7.70 6.52
C THR A 114 2.02 -6.27 6.05
N ASN A 115 1.46 -6.02 4.85
CA ASN A 115 1.39 -4.72 4.19
C ASN A 115 2.74 -3.98 4.08
N LEU A 116 3.87 -4.71 4.05
CA LEU A 116 5.21 -4.11 4.12
C LEU A 116 5.48 -3.14 2.95
N PHE A 117 4.92 -3.46 1.80
CA PHE A 117 5.19 -2.78 0.55
C PHE A 117 3.90 -2.56 -0.26
N THR A 118 3.71 -1.35 -0.77
CA THR A 118 2.62 -0.99 -1.70
C THR A 118 3.19 -0.08 -2.77
N LEU A 119 3.05 -0.48 -4.04
CA LEU A 119 3.31 0.35 -5.21
C LEU A 119 2.00 0.96 -5.66
N SER A 120 1.89 2.29 -5.62
CA SER A 120 0.77 3.03 -6.20
C SER A 120 1.20 4.44 -6.58
N GLU A 121 0.56 5.01 -7.60
CA GLU A 121 0.72 6.43 -7.94
C GLU A 121 0.17 7.34 -6.82
N LEU A 122 -0.79 6.85 -6.04
CA LEU A 122 -1.37 7.55 -4.88
C LEU A 122 -0.39 7.72 -3.71
N ASN A 123 0.69 6.93 -3.67
CA ASN A 123 1.73 7.07 -2.65
C ASN A 123 2.39 8.46 -2.69
N LYS A 124 2.43 9.13 -3.86
CA LYS A 124 2.96 10.49 -4.00
C LYS A 124 2.13 11.54 -3.29
N LEU A 125 0.90 11.20 -2.94
CA LEU A 125 -0.08 12.04 -2.27
C LEU A 125 -0.34 11.56 -0.83
N ASP A 126 0.48 10.62 -0.32
CA ASP A 126 0.30 9.98 0.99
C ASP A 126 -1.08 9.33 1.18
N LEU A 127 -1.72 8.91 0.08
CA LEU A 127 -3.04 8.29 0.11
C LEU A 127 -2.94 6.78 -0.04
N ASP A 128 -3.66 6.05 0.82
CA ASP A 128 -3.78 4.61 0.70
C ASP A 128 -4.70 4.26 -0.49
N PRO A 129 -4.23 3.49 -1.49
CA PRO A 129 -5.03 3.09 -2.64
C PRO A 129 -6.22 2.18 -2.28
N GLU A 130 -6.22 1.58 -1.09
CA GLU A 130 -7.34 0.80 -0.54
C GLU A 130 -8.33 1.64 0.29
N SER A 131 -8.06 2.94 0.49
CA SER A 131 -9.02 3.83 1.14
C SER A 131 -10.39 3.72 0.48
N PRO A 132 -11.50 3.55 1.22
CA PRO A 132 -12.82 3.62 0.66
C PRO A 132 -12.98 4.98 -0.02
N TYR A 133 -13.63 4.97 -1.18
CA TYR A 133 -14.03 6.19 -1.84
C TYR A 133 -15.37 6.63 -1.24
N THR A 134 -15.29 7.50 -0.23
CA THR A 134 -16.48 8.06 0.42
C THR A 134 -16.66 9.51 -0.01
N ILE A 135 -17.88 9.88 -0.34
CA ILE A 135 -18.25 11.27 -0.62
C ILE A 135 -18.94 11.83 0.61
N GLN A 136 -18.41 12.93 1.14
CA GLN A 136 -19.05 13.75 2.17
C GLN A 136 -19.27 15.15 1.59
N ASP A 137 -20.50 15.64 1.64
CA ASP A 137 -20.89 16.97 1.12
C ASP A 137 -20.45 17.23 -0.34
N GLY A 138 -20.52 16.19 -1.19
CA GLY A 138 -20.17 16.28 -2.61
C GLY A 138 -18.66 16.27 -2.92
N GLN A 139 -17.81 16.10 -1.90
CA GLN A 139 -16.35 15.99 -2.03
C GLN A 139 -15.85 14.61 -1.58
N PRO A 140 -14.83 14.04 -2.24
CA PRO A 140 -14.23 12.79 -1.79
C PRO A 140 -13.45 13.04 -0.50
N THR A 141 -13.69 12.21 0.51
CA THR A 141 -12.89 12.22 1.74
C THR A 141 -11.61 11.45 1.50
N THR A 142 -10.46 12.10 1.67
CA THR A 142 -9.14 11.45 1.63
C THR A 142 -8.62 11.12 3.03
N SER A 143 -9.41 11.39 4.08
CA SER A 143 -9.11 11.07 5.47
C SER A 143 -9.35 9.59 5.72
N TYR A 144 -8.33 8.77 5.50
CA TYR A 144 -8.37 7.35 5.77
C TYR A 144 -7.12 6.93 6.53
N TYR A 145 -7.30 6.10 7.55
CA TYR A 145 -6.17 5.56 8.29
C TYR A 145 -5.49 4.48 7.43
N PRO A 146 -4.22 4.66 7.05
CA PRO A 146 -3.55 3.72 6.18
C PRO A 146 -3.42 2.36 6.85
N GLN A 147 -3.34 1.32 6.03
CA GLN A 147 -3.10 -0.03 6.55
C GLN A 147 -1.77 -0.09 7.31
N GLN A 148 -1.80 -0.64 8.52
CA GLN A 148 -0.60 -0.75 9.35
C GLN A 148 0.38 -1.76 8.75
N LYS A 149 1.67 -1.43 8.86
CA LYS A 149 2.77 -2.34 8.55
C LYS A 149 3.14 -3.10 9.82
N THR A 150 3.06 -4.42 9.78
CA THR A 150 3.39 -5.27 10.92
C THR A 150 4.56 -6.16 10.56
N ILE A 151 5.52 -6.29 11.48
CA ILE A 151 6.62 -7.25 11.39
C ILE A 151 6.54 -8.16 12.62
N MET A 152 6.65 -9.46 12.41
CA MET A 152 6.52 -10.49 13.42
C MET A 152 7.70 -11.44 13.33
N LEU A 153 8.27 -11.77 14.50
CA LEU A 153 9.25 -12.83 14.67
C LEU A 153 8.60 -13.90 15.54
N GLY A 154 8.67 -15.15 15.10
CA GLY A 154 8.08 -16.27 15.83
C GLY A 154 8.93 -17.53 15.76
N VAL A 155 8.72 -18.39 16.75
CA VAL A 155 9.34 -19.70 16.84
C VAL A 155 8.23 -20.71 17.06
N ASN A 156 8.25 -21.80 16.29
CA ASN A 156 7.35 -22.93 16.44
C ASN A 156 8.17 -24.14 16.87
N ILE A 157 7.74 -24.81 17.94
CA ILE A 157 8.40 -26.00 18.50
C ILE A 157 7.36 -27.10 18.64
N SER A 158 7.69 -28.29 18.14
CA SER A 158 6.90 -29.51 18.28
C SER A 158 7.71 -30.57 19.05
N LEU A 159 7.09 -31.14 20.09
CA LEU A 159 7.64 -32.19 20.97
C LEU A 159 7.24 -33.60 20.50
#